data_AF-A0A838SPQ5-F1
#
_entry.id   AF-A0A838SPQ5-F1
#
_cell.length_a   1.000
_cell.length_b   1.000
_cell.length_c   1.000
_cell.angle_alpha   90.00
_cell.angle_beta   90.00
_cell.angle_gamma   90.00
#
_symmetry.space_group_name_H-M   'P 1'
#
loop_
_entity.id
_entity.type
_entity.pdbx_description
1 polymer ?
#
loop_
_entity_poly.entity_id
_entity_poly.type
_entity_poly.pdbx_seq_one_letter_code
_entity_poly.pdbx_strand_id
1 'polypeptide(L)' 'VGLLAEEVDPASGELMGNFPQAFSHVGLINAAWALTQQHERAGEQQP' A
#
# COMPACT_ATOMS: atom_id res chain seq x y z
N VAL A 1 -2.03 5.30 -15.47
CA VAL A 1 -2.67 4.43 -14.46
C VAL A 1 -1.58 4.00 -13.47
N GLY A 2 -1.76 4.16 -12.16
CA GLY A 2 -0.71 3.92 -11.14
C GLY A 2 -0.64 2.47 -10.68
N LEU A 3 -0.17 1.58 -11.56
CA LEU A 3 -0.16 0.13 -11.33
C LEU A 3 1.13 -0.33 -10.64
N LEU A 4 1.02 -1.31 -9.75
CA LEU A 4 2.13 -1.94 -9.03
C LEU A 4 2.53 -3.30 -9.65
N ALA A 5 3.83 -3.58 -9.60
CA ALA A 5 4.38 -4.91 -9.84
C ALA A 5 4.49 -5.72 -8.53
N GLU A 6 4.98 -6.94 -8.65
CA GLU A 6 5.29 -7.80 -7.51
C GLU A 6 6.46 -7.27 -6.68
N GLU A 7 7.51 -6.79 -7.37
CA GLU A 7 8.77 -6.40 -6.75
C GLU A 7 9.23 -5.04 -7.28
N VAL A 8 10.14 -4.40 -6.53
CA VAL A 8 10.87 -3.20 -6.93
C VAL A 8 12.35 -3.42 -6.67
N ASP A 9 13.20 -3.12 -7.65
CA ASP A 9 14.64 -3.14 -7.45
C ASP A 9 15.02 -1.99 -6.49
N PRO A 10 15.63 -2.26 -5.32
CA PRO A 10 15.96 -1.22 -4.36
C PRO A 10 17.04 -0.24 -4.84
N ALA A 11 17.86 -0.62 -5.84
CA ALA A 11 18.91 0.25 -6.35
C ALA A 11 18.40 1.24 -7.40
N SER A 12 17.63 0.76 -8.37
CA SER A 12 17.13 1.56 -9.50
C SER A 12 15.70 2.07 -9.33
N GLY A 13 14.90 1.43 -8.48
CA GLY A 13 13.46 1.66 -8.37
C GLY A 13 12.64 1.04 -9.51
N GLU A 14 13.25 0.20 -10.36
CA GLU A 14 12.53 -0.47 -11.45
C GLU A 14 11.52 -1.48 -10.91
N LEU A 15 10.33 -1.52 -11.53
CA LEU A 15 9.30 -2.50 -11.21
C LEU A 15 9.64 -3.84 -11.88
N MET A 16 9.67 -4.91 -11.09
CA MET A 16 10.09 -6.23 -11.54
C MET A 16 9.03 -7.31 -11.27
N GLY A 17 9.15 -8.43 -11.99
CA GLY A 17 8.26 -9.58 -11.85
C GLY A 17 6.93 -9.39 -12.59
N ASN A 18 5.87 -9.98 -12.04
CA ASN A 18 4.55 -9.89 -12.65
C ASN A 18 4.04 -8.44 -12.65
N PHE A 19 3.53 -7.99 -13.79
CA PHE A 19 2.98 -6.65 -13.93
C PHE A 19 1.75 -6.64 -14.85
N PRO A 20 0.63 -6.02 -14.43
CA PRO A 20 0.33 -5.54 -13.08
C PRO A 20 0.03 -6.70 -12.11
N GLN A 21 0.37 -6.56 -10.84
CA GLN A 21 0.21 -7.63 -9.85
C GLN A 21 -0.90 -7.29 -8.85
N ALA A 22 -1.93 -8.14 -8.77
CA ALA A 22 -3.14 -7.84 -7.99
C ALA A 22 -2.90 -7.79 -6.47
N PHE A 23 -2.09 -8.68 -5.89
CA PHE A 23 -1.87 -8.71 -4.45
C PHE A 23 -1.10 -7.50 -3.90
N SER A 24 -0.21 -6.88 -4.66
CA SER A 24 0.50 -5.63 -4.35
C SER A 24 -0.50 -4.50 -4.21
N HIS A 25 -1.51 -4.45 -5.09
CA HIS A 25 -2.61 -3.49 -4.96
C HIS A 25 -3.48 -3.77 -3.74
N VAL A 26 -3.81 -5.04 -3.46
CA VAL A 26 -4.54 -5.43 -2.24
C VAL A 26 -3.75 -5.02 -0.98
N GLY A 27 -2.43 -5.23 -0.98
CA GLY A 27 -1.55 -4.80 0.10
C GLY A 27 -1.61 -3.29 0.34
N LEU A 28 -1.53 -2.49 -0.73
CA LEU A 28 -1.65 -1.03 -0.64
C LEU A 28 -3.02 -0.59 -0.10
N ILE A 29 -4.11 -1.19 -0.58
CA ILE A 29 -5.47 -0.91 -0.10
C ILE A 29 -5.61 -1.25 1.38
N ASN A 30 -5.11 -2.41 1.81
CA ASN A 30 -5.14 -2.84 3.20
C ASN A 30 -4.31 -1.92 4.11
N ALA A 31 -3.15 -1.46 3.65
CA ALA A 31 -2.34 -0.49 4.39
C ALA A 31 -3.06 0.85 4.55
N ALA A 32 -3.67 1.36 3.48
CA ALA A 32 -4.47 2.58 3.53
C ALA A 32 -5.66 2.44 4.49
N TRP A 33 -6.38 1.31 4.44
CA TRP A 33 -7.47 1.00 5.36
C TRP A 33 -7.00 0.99 6.81
N ALA A 34 -5.87 0.32 7.10
CA ALA A 34 -5.33 0.24 8.45
C ALA A 34 -4.95 1.61 9.01
N LEU A 35 -4.33 2.47 8.19
CA LEU A 35 -4.00 3.84 8.57
C LEU A 35 -5.24 4.67 8.86
N THR A 36 -6.29 4.57 8.03
CA THR A 36 -7.58 5.25 8.26
C THR A 36 -8.19 4.85 9.59
N GLN A 37 -8.27 3.55 9.89
CA GLN A 37 -8.82 3.09 11.16
C GLN A 37 -7.98 3.53 12.37
N GLN A 38 -6.66 3.64 12.24
CA GLN A 38 -5.84 4.19 13.33
C GLN A 38 -6.14 5.68 13.56
N HIS A 39 -6.34 6.46 12.50
CA HIS A 39 -6.68 7.88 12.60
C HIS A 39 -8.04 8.09 13.27
N GLU A 40 -9.05 7.29 12.93
CA GLU A 40 -10.38 7.36 13.55
C GLU A 40 -10.29 7.08 15.06
N ARG A 41 -9.61 6.01 15.45
CA ARG A 41 -9.42 5.63 16.86
C ARG A 41 -8.63 6.67 17.65
N ALA A 42 -7.68 7.36 17.02
CA ALA A 42 -6.92 8.43 17.65
C ALA A 42 -7.78 9.69 17.86
N GLY A 43 -8.68 9.99 16.92
CA GLY A 43 -9.64 11.10 17.04
C GLY A 43 -10.73 10.85 18.09
N GLU A 44 -11.14 9.59 18.29
CA GLU A 44 -12.11 9.18 19.33
C GLU A 44 -11.52 9.21 20.76
N GLN A 45 -10.19 9.15 20.90
CA GLN A 45 -9.50 9.12 22.19
C GLN A 45 -9.07 10.51 22.69
N GLN A 46 -9.49 11.58 22.01
CA GLN A 46 -9.15 12.95 22.39
C GLN A 46 -10.32 13.58 23.19
N PRO A 47 -10.16 13.82 24.51
CA PRO A 47 -11.19 14.44 25.35
C PRO A 47 -11.35 15.95 25.10
#